data_AF-A0AAU1YZH7-F1
#
_entry.id   AF-A0AAU1YZH7-F1
#
_cell.length_a   1.000
_cell.length_b   1.000
_cell.length_c   1.000
_cell.angle_alpha   90.00
_cell.angle_beta   90.00
_cell.angle_gamma   90.00
#
_symmetry.space_group_name_H-M   'P 1'
#
loop_
_entity.id
_entity.type
_entity.pdbx_description
1 polymer ?
#
loop_
_entity_poly.entity_id
_entity_poly.type
_entity_poly.pdbx_seq_one_letter_code
_entity_poly.pdbx_strand_id
1 'polypeptide(L)'
;MSCYRAVSADDGSLVGVRCVKFANFLHCPDLSGVAFAWYAEGVEPTGPYRHFGEAFITASDHVRGDANTLTGHAAGIVGNGEREEPFLRLRFDIPSPPSEVPARLVVSGDRQEEWTLQPDGVVPDYHPLARHIERTGPHLNEFAARKRDGTPGFGVRAMLSSGSWLGAGRWRDLTYLHIGTYIGGQQGPVRFGASDIAAGNSFSGHVPWGELTIRAGAEDGRSVRQVTGAWSETWQLRRAASGWIPDPRTAELTVPDRISDAGSISYEG
;
A
#
# COMPACT_ATOMS: atom_id res chain seq x y z
N MET A 1 -11.79 2.62 -4.51
CA MET A 1 -10.49 2.89 -5.14
C MET A 1 -10.67 4.18 -5.92
N SER A 2 -9.72 5.10 -5.83
CA SER A 2 -9.73 6.36 -6.56
C SER A 2 -8.54 6.41 -7.49
N CYS A 3 -8.74 6.86 -8.73
CA CYS A 3 -7.67 6.97 -9.72
C CYS A 3 -7.31 8.44 -9.92
N TYR A 4 -6.03 8.77 -9.89
CA TYR A 4 -5.54 10.12 -10.09
C TYR A 4 -4.59 10.16 -11.29
N ARG A 5 -4.74 11.21 -12.08
CA ARG A 5 -3.73 11.64 -13.04
C ARG A 5 -2.65 12.39 -12.27
N ALA A 6 -1.40 11.93 -12.35
CA ALA A 6 -0.26 12.58 -11.71
C ALA A 6 0.56 13.35 -12.75
N VAL A 7 0.78 14.63 -12.48
CA VAL A 7 1.67 15.49 -13.27
C VAL A 7 2.84 15.99 -12.43
N SER A 8 3.95 16.28 -13.08
CA SER A 8 5.07 16.99 -12.47
C SER A 8 4.64 18.40 -12.07
N ALA A 9 4.95 18.82 -10.85
CA ALA A 9 4.67 20.18 -10.40
C ALA A 9 5.59 21.21 -11.08
N ASP A 10 6.74 20.78 -11.60
CA ASP A 10 7.74 21.68 -12.21
C ASP A 10 7.34 22.14 -13.61
N ASP A 11 6.79 21.23 -14.44
CA ASP A 11 6.52 21.47 -15.86
C ASP A 11 5.13 21.01 -16.33
N GLY A 12 4.32 20.41 -15.45
CA GLY A 12 2.98 19.92 -15.77
C GLY A 12 2.94 18.68 -16.66
N SER A 13 4.10 18.08 -16.97
CA SER A 13 4.17 16.87 -17.78
C SER A 13 3.47 15.70 -17.10
N LEU A 14 2.88 14.79 -17.88
CA LEU A 14 2.28 13.57 -17.34
C LEU A 14 3.37 12.68 -16.77
N VAL A 15 3.34 12.48 -15.46
CA VAL A 15 4.27 11.60 -14.75
C VAL A 15 3.69 10.20 -14.61
N GLY A 16 2.36 10.07 -14.57
CA GLY A 16 1.68 8.79 -14.67
C GLY A 16 0.34 8.73 -13.94
N VAL A 17 0.06 7.60 -13.32
CA VAL A 17 -1.22 7.30 -12.67
C VAL A 17 -1.00 6.91 -11.22
N ARG A 18 -1.95 7.25 -10.35
CA ARG A 18 -1.95 6.88 -8.94
C ARG A 18 -3.30 6.27 -8.58
N CYS A 19 -3.29 5.02 -8.16
CA CYS A 19 -4.49 4.34 -7.67
C CYS A 19 -4.44 4.34 -6.15
N VAL A 20 -5.42 4.97 -5.51
CA VAL A 20 -5.43 5.26 -4.08
C VAL A 20 -6.59 4.55 -3.39
N LYS A 21 -6.29 3.85 -2.30
CA LYS A 21 -7.27 3.30 -1.36
C LYS A 21 -7.21 4.10 -0.07
N PHE A 22 -8.18 5.00 0.12
CA PHE A 22 -8.32 5.77 1.35
C PHE A 22 -8.66 4.87 2.54
N ALA A 23 -8.00 5.11 3.66
CA ALA A 23 -8.12 4.37 4.91
C ALA A 23 -8.61 5.33 6.00
N ASN A 24 -7.80 5.61 7.04
CA ASN A 24 -8.24 6.47 8.14
C ASN A 24 -8.66 7.87 7.67
N PHE A 25 -8.02 8.44 6.65
CA PHE A 25 -8.36 9.78 6.12
C PHE A 25 -9.86 9.95 5.78
N LEU A 26 -10.48 8.88 5.28
CA LEU A 26 -11.90 8.89 4.91
C LEU A 26 -12.78 8.22 5.96
N HIS A 27 -12.31 7.13 6.57
CA HIS A 27 -13.16 6.22 7.33
C HIS A 27 -13.01 6.32 8.85
N CYS A 28 -11.88 6.82 9.32
CA CYS A 28 -11.56 7.00 10.75
C CYS A 28 -10.70 8.26 10.92
N PRO A 29 -11.15 9.46 10.48
CA PRO A 29 -10.28 10.63 10.36
C PRO A 29 -9.71 11.12 11.69
N ASP A 30 -10.34 10.76 12.81
CA ASP A 30 -9.92 11.11 14.17
C ASP A 30 -8.86 10.15 14.75
N LEU A 31 -8.43 9.13 13.99
CA LEU A 31 -7.47 8.12 14.44
C LEU A 31 -6.15 8.22 13.69
N SER A 32 -5.05 8.34 14.44
CA SER A 32 -3.70 8.13 13.91
C SER A 32 -3.57 6.73 13.28
N GLY A 33 -2.85 6.66 12.17
CA GLY A 33 -2.67 5.42 11.41
C GLY A 33 -2.47 5.67 9.92
N VAL A 34 -2.63 4.63 9.11
CA VAL A 34 -2.56 4.76 7.65
C VAL A 34 -3.73 5.59 7.14
N ALA A 35 -3.42 6.75 6.57
CA ALA A 35 -4.37 7.66 5.96
C ALA A 35 -4.92 7.08 4.65
N PHE A 36 -4.01 6.59 3.81
CA PHE A 36 -4.29 5.88 2.56
C PHE A 36 -3.05 5.13 2.09
N ALA A 37 -3.26 4.10 1.26
CA ALA A 37 -2.21 3.44 0.49
C ALA A 37 -2.41 3.68 -1.00
N TRP A 38 -1.33 3.70 -1.77
CA TRP A 38 -1.39 3.90 -3.21
C TRP A 38 -0.43 3.02 -4.00
N TYR A 39 -0.85 2.71 -5.22
CA TYR A 39 -0.02 2.19 -6.28
C TYR A 39 0.24 3.29 -7.30
N ALA A 40 1.45 3.36 -7.81
CA ALA A 40 1.83 4.28 -8.85
C ALA A 40 2.55 3.58 -9.99
N GLU A 41 2.26 4.03 -11.20
CA GLU A 41 3.02 3.69 -12.40
C GLU A 41 3.12 4.88 -13.35
N GLY A 42 4.15 4.87 -14.18
CA GLY A 42 4.43 5.93 -15.14
C GLY A 42 5.59 5.59 -16.06
N VAL A 43 5.87 6.48 -17.01
CA VAL A 43 6.98 6.35 -17.96
C VAL A 43 7.72 7.67 -17.99
N GLU A 44 9.01 7.63 -17.66
CA GLU A 44 9.93 8.76 -17.74
C GLU A 44 11.00 8.48 -18.83
N PRO A 45 11.81 9.47 -19.24
CA PRO A 45 12.84 9.26 -20.26
C PRO A 45 13.83 8.12 -19.95
N THR A 46 14.05 7.82 -18.66
CA THR A 46 14.92 6.72 -18.20
C THR A 46 14.23 5.35 -18.17
N GLY A 47 12.95 5.26 -18.51
CA GLY A 47 12.17 4.03 -18.52
C GLY A 47 10.90 4.06 -17.66
N PRO A 48 10.10 2.98 -17.70
CA PRO A 48 8.93 2.84 -16.85
C PRO A 48 9.32 2.72 -15.39
N TYR A 49 8.47 3.18 -14.50
CA TYR A 49 8.65 3.02 -13.06
C TYR A 49 7.36 2.55 -12.40
N ARG A 50 7.50 1.91 -11.24
CA ARG A 50 6.40 1.56 -10.35
C ARG A 50 6.81 1.76 -8.90
N HIS A 51 5.88 2.23 -8.09
CA HIS A 51 6.07 2.24 -6.65
C HIS A 51 4.77 1.93 -5.92
N PHE A 52 4.92 1.40 -4.71
CA PHE A 52 3.82 1.19 -3.77
C PHE A 52 4.13 1.98 -2.50
N GLY A 53 3.15 2.74 -2.02
CA GLY A 53 3.36 3.65 -0.91
C GLY A 53 2.14 3.80 -0.02
N GLU A 54 2.34 4.52 1.07
CA GLU A 54 1.30 4.88 2.02
C GLU A 54 1.60 6.21 2.72
N ALA A 55 0.53 6.86 3.19
CA ALA A 55 0.59 8.11 3.94
C ALA A 55 -0.08 7.91 5.29
N PHE A 56 0.30 8.71 6.28
CA PHE A 56 -0.11 8.56 7.67
C PHE A 56 -0.75 9.82 8.22
N ILE A 57 -1.77 9.61 9.06
CA ILE A 57 -2.25 10.60 10.03
C ILE A 57 -1.47 10.36 11.32
N THR A 58 -0.81 11.39 11.83
CA THR A 58 -0.05 11.32 13.08
C THR A 58 -0.72 12.15 14.18
N ALA A 59 -0.42 11.84 15.44
CA ALA A 59 -0.94 12.60 16.58
C ALA A 59 -0.51 14.09 16.52
N SER A 60 0.68 14.38 15.99
CA SER A 60 1.16 15.75 15.78
C SER A 60 0.31 16.54 14.79
N ASP A 61 -0.28 15.88 13.80
CA ASP A 61 -1.11 16.53 12.78
C ASP A 61 -2.42 17.02 13.40
N HIS A 62 -2.99 16.26 14.35
CA HIS A 62 -4.16 16.68 15.12
C HIS A 62 -3.90 17.87 16.03
N VAL A 63 -2.73 17.95 16.67
CA VAL A 63 -2.41 19.00 17.65
C VAL A 63 -2.15 20.36 16.99
N ARG A 64 -1.61 20.38 15.77
CA ARG A 64 -1.20 21.63 15.11
C ARG A 64 -2.32 22.31 14.33
N GLY A 65 -3.45 21.65 14.11
CA GLY A 65 -4.47 22.13 13.17
C GLY A 65 -4.02 22.07 11.70
N ASP A 66 -2.81 21.55 11.43
CA ASP A 66 -2.29 21.23 10.09
C ASP A 66 -2.90 19.92 9.55
N ALA A 67 -4.21 19.73 9.73
CA ALA A 67 -4.92 18.49 9.39
C ALA A 67 -4.84 18.11 7.89
N ASN A 68 -4.30 19.00 7.07
CA ASN A 68 -4.21 18.87 5.63
C ASN A 68 -2.84 18.44 5.14
N THR A 69 -1.84 18.30 6.02
CA THR A 69 -0.53 17.75 5.64
C THR A 69 -0.38 16.34 6.20
N LEU A 70 -0.02 15.39 5.33
CA LEU A 70 0.35 14.04 5.73
C LEU A 70 1.81 13.73 5.36
N THR A 71 2.46 12.91 6.18
CA THR A 71 3.75 12.29 5.81
C THR A 71 3.48 10.96 5.15
N GLY A 72 4.17 10.67 4.05
CA GLY A 72 4.09 9.38 3.38
C GLY A 72 5.42 8.91 2.85
N HIS A 73 5.42 7.67 2.37
CA HIS A 73 6.59 7.08 1.76
C HIS A 73 6.21 6.04 0.72
N ALA A 74 7.15 5.71 -0.16
CA ALA A 74 6.96 4.64 -1.15
C ALA A 74 8.24 3.86 -1.41
N ALA A 75 8.05 2.64 -1.86
CA ALA A 75 9.12 1.75 -2.28
C ALA A 75 8.94 1.35 -3.74
N GLY A 76 10.06 1.29 -4.46
CA GLY A 76 10.12 0.84 -5.84
C GLY A 76 9.67 -0.61 -6.02
N ILE A 77 9.05 -0.89 -7.15
CA ILE A 77 8.78 -2.24 -7.66
C ILE A 77 9.67 -2.45 -8.88
N VAL A 78 10.34 -3.59 -8.94
CA VAL A 78 11.30 -3.92 -10.01
C VAL A 78 11.08 -5.36 -10.47
N GLY A 79 11.38 -5.66 -11.73
CA GLY A 79 11.41 -7.04 -12.23
C GLY A 79 10.64 -7.29 -13.51
N ASN A 80 9.92 -6.31 -14.05
CA ASN A 80 9.19 -6.39 -15.32
C ASN A 80 9.64 -5.27 -16.28
N GLY A 81 10.91 -4.88 -16.19
CA GLY A 81 11.50 -3.79 -16.98
C GLY A 81 11.35 -2.39 -16.37
N GLU A 82 10.78 -2.27 -15.17
CA GLU A 82 10.80 -1.01 -14.43
C GLU A 82 12.23 -0.64 -14.02
N ARG A 83 12.54 0.66 -14.06
CA ARG A 83 13.79 1.17 -13.48
C ARG A 83 13.76 1.00 -11.96
N GLU A 84 14.94 0.83 -11.39
CA GLU A 84 15.08 0.82 -9.94
C GLU A 84 14.80 2.21 -9.35
N GLU A 85 13.91 2.27 -8.37
CA GLU A 85 13.54 3.49 -7.67
C GLU A 85 14.09 3.43 -6.24
N PRO A 86 14.61 4.55 -5.72
CA PRO A 86 14.96 4.64 -4.31
C PRO A 86 13.71 4.55 -3.42
N PHE A 87 13.93 4.38 -2.11
CA PHE A 87 12.89 4.66 -1.13
C PHE A 87 12.53 6.14 -1.15
N LEU A 88 11.24 6.46 -1.31
CA LEU A 88 10.74 7.83 -1.43
C LEU A 88 10.17 8.30 -0.09
N ARG A 89 10.53 9.51 0.32
CA ARG A 89 9.98 10.28 1.44
C ARG A 89 9.15 11.42 0.87
N LEU A 90 7.86 11.41 1.18
CA LEU A 90 6.88 12.29 0.58
C LEU A 90 6.08 13.04 1.64
N ARG A 91 5.60 14.21 1.26
CA ARG A 91 4.62 15.00 2.00
C ARG A 91 3.42 15.24 1.09
N PHE A 92 2.22 15.09 1.64
CA PHE A 92 0.96 15.29 0.93
C PHE A 92 0.23 16.46 1.54
N ASP A 93 0.02 17.52 0.77
CA ASP A 93 -0.88 18.60 1.13
C ASP A 93 -2.23 18.37 0.44
N ILE A 94 -3.27 18.22 1.26
CA ILE A 94 -4.61 17.82 0.87
C ILE A 94 -5.56 19.00 1.11
N PRO A 95 -5.94 19.76 0.08
CA PRO A 95 -6.78 20.96 0.22
C PRO A 95 -8.26 20.65 0.54
N SER A 96 -8.59 19.39 0.81
CA SER A 96 -9.94 18.91 1.13
C SER A 96 -9.99 18.46 2.58
N PRO A 97 -11.12 18.67 3.28
CA PRO A 97 -11.26 18.15 4.64
C PRO A 97 -11.15 16.62 4.66
N PRO A 98 -10.66 16.02 5.75
CA PRO A 98 -10.85 14.59 6.00
C PRO A 98 -12.34 14.24 5.91
N SER A 99 -12.67 12.99 5.52
CA SER A 99 -14.03 12.47 5.22
C SER A 99 -14.55 12.63 3.78
N GLU A 100 -13.79 13.21 2.87
CA GLU A 100 -14.10 13.23 1.44
C GLU A 100 -12.95 12.68 0.60
N VAL A 101 -13.23 12.13 -0.58
CA VAL A 101 -12.18 11.77 -1.54
C VAL A 101 -11.63 13.08 -2.12
N PRO A 102 -10.35 13.43 -1.87
CA PRO A 102 -9.82 14.70 -2.34
C PRO A 102 -9.81 14.76 -3.87
N ALA A 103 -10.31 15.85 -4.44
CA ALA A 103 -10.22 16.08 -5.89
C ALA A 103 -8.77 16.33 -6.35
N ARG A 104 -7.93 16.82 -5.44
CA ARG A 104 -6.53 17.18 -5.68
C ARG A 104 -5.66 16.81 -4.49
N LEU A 105 -4.45 16.34 -4.73
CA LEU A 105 -3.38 16.22 -3.73
C LEU A 105 -2.12 16.87 -4.29
N VAL A 106 -1.40 17.62 -3.48
CA VAL A 106 -0.09 18.19 -3.82
C VAL A 106 0.99 17.37 -3.10
N VAL A 107 1.95 16.85 -3.84
CA VAL A 107 3.02 15.99 -3.34
C VAL A 107 4.34 16.72 -3.41
N SER A 108 5.08 16.71 -2.31
CA SER A 108 6.43 17.27 -2.20
C SER A 108 7.39 16.28 -1.52
N GLY A 109 8.69 16.60 -1.51
CA GLY A 109 9.76 15.74 -0.97
C GLY A 109 10.63 15.18 -2.09
N ASP A 110 10.83 13.87 -2.11
CA ASP A 110 11.63 13.19 -3.14
C ASP A 110 10.96 13.23 -4.54
N ARG A 111 9.65 13.52 -4.59
CA ARG A 111 8.91 13.82 -5.81
C ARG A 111 8.12 15.11 -5.64
N GLN A 112 7.96 15.85 -6.73
CA GLN A 112 7.14 17.05 -6.81
C GLN A 112 6.03 16.83 -7.84
N GLU A 113 4.84 16.49 -7.35
CA GLU A 113 3.73 16.07 -8.20
C GLU A 113 2.42 16.73 -7.78
N GLU A 114 1.50 16.85 -8.73
CA GLU A 114 0.10 17.13 -8.46
C GLU A 114 -0.76 15.98 -8.94
N TRP A 115 -1.64 15.49 -8.07
CA TRP A 115 -2.54 14.38 -8.35
C TRP A 115 -3.96 14.93 -8.49
N THR A 116 -4.55 14.79 -9.68
CA THR A 116 -5.93 15.21 -9.96
C THR A 116 -6.83 13.99 -10.13
N LEU A 117 -7.88 13.90 -9.32
CA LEU A 117 -8.84 12.80 -9.34
C LEU A 117 -9.48 12.68 -10.73
N GLN A 118 -9.53 11.47 -11.28
CA GLN A 118 -10.30 11.14 -12.47
C GLN A 118 -11.62 10.48 -12.02
N PRO A 119 -12.77 11.18 -12.11
CA PRO A 119 -14.03 10.70 -11.53
C PRO A 119 -14.53 9.37 -12.11
N ASP A 120 -14.23 9.09 -13.37
CA ASP A 120 -14.56 7.84 -14.07
C ASP A 120 -13.49 6.75 -13.89
N GLY A 121 -12.40 7.07 -13.19
CA GLY A 121 -11.28 6.16 -12.98
C GLY A 121 -10.34 6.03 -14.18
N VAL A 122 -10.55 6.79 -15.26
CA VAL A 122 -9.78 6.69 -16.50
C VAL A 122 -8.84 7.88 -16.61
N VAL A 123 -7.53 7.62 -16.77
CA VAL A 123 -6.56 8.66 -17.12
C VAL A 123 -6.42 8.69 -18.65
N PRO A 124 -6.81 9.80 -19.31
CA PRO A 124 -6.67 9.92 -20.76
C PRO A 124 -5.23 9.71 -21.21
N ASP A 125 -5.07 9.08 -22.38
CA ASP A 125 -3.79 8.85 -23.06
C ASP A 125 -2.75 8.03 -22.28
N TYR A 126 -3.14 7.43 -21.14
CA TYR A 126 -2.28 6.53 -20.38
C TYR A 126 -2.54 5.08 -20.73
N HIS A 127 -1.47 4.35 -20.99
CA HIS A 127 -1.49 2.90 -21.19
C HIS A 127 -0.92 2.20 -19.96
N PRO A 128 -1.74 1.43 -19.22
CA PRO A 128 -1.28 0.70 -18.04
C PRO A 128 -0.12 -0.25 -18.37
N LEU A 129 0.87 -0.32 -17.48
CA LEU A 129 1.97 -1.25 -17.64
C LEU A 129 1.49 -2.70 -17.39
N ALA A 130 2.26 -3.68 -17.88
CA ALA A 130 1.91 -5.09 -17.73
C ALA A 130 1.73 -5.48 -16.26
N ARG A 131 0.53 -5.92 -15.87
CA ARG A 131 0.14 -6.10 -14.46
C ARG A 131 0.88 -7.21 -13.71
N HIS A 132 1.62 -8.03 -14.45
CA HIS A 132 2.48 -9.03 -13.84
C HIS A 132 3.58 -8.32 -13.04
N ILE A 133 3.84 -8.83 -11.83
CA ILE A 133 4.96 -8.40 -10.99
C ILE A 133 5.74 -9.65 -10.60
N GLU A 134 6.93 -9.81 -11.18
CA GLU A 134 7.84 -10.93 -10.89
C GLU A 134 8.55 -10.76 -9.54
N ARG A 135 8.92 -9.52 -9.21
CA ARG A 135 9.72 -9.17 -8.03
C ARG A 135 9.34 -7.79 -7.52
N THR A 136 9.82 -7.47 -6.32
CA THR A 136 9.65 -6.16 -5.68
C THR A 136 11.03 -5.52 -5.42
N GLY A 137 11.08 -4.24 -5.07
CA GLY A 137 12.32 -3.58 -4.65
C GLY A 137 12.78 -3.97 -3.24
N PRO A 138 13.99 -3.56 -2.82
CA PRO A 138 14.60 -3.98 -1.56
C PRO A 138 13.90 -3.44 -0.30
N HIS A 139 13.01 -2.47 -0.43
CA HIS A 139 12.30 -1.83 0.68
C HIS A 139 10.90 -2.43 0.94
N LEU A 140 10.57 -3.56 0.31
CA LEU A 140 9.30 -4.27 0.47
C LEU A 140 9.57 -5.68 0.99
N ASN A 141 8.76 -6.11 1.96
CA ASN A 141 8.66 -7.52 2.32
C ASN A 141 7.96 -8.24 1.17
N GLU A 142 8.66 -9.14 0.50
CA GLU A 142 8.14 -9.90 -0.64
C GLU A 142 7.66 -11.27 -0.17
N PHE A 143 6.39 -11.58 -0.43
CA PHE A 143 5.81 -12.88 -0.16
C PHE A 143 5.32 -13.57 -1.44
N ALA A 144 5.52 -14.89 -1.52
CA ALA A 144 4.78 -15.74 -2.45
C ALA A 144 3.42 -16.08 -1.85
N ALA A 145 2.34 -15.84 -2.60
CA ALA A 145 1.00 -16.26 -2.20
C ALA A 145 0.78 -17.74 -2.54
N ARG A 146 0.24 -18.49 -1.59
CA ARG A 146 -0.24 -19.86 -1.73
C ARG A 146 -1.72 -19.91 -1.42
N LYS A 147 -2.46 -20.80 -2.09
CA LYS A 147 -3.83 -21.08 -1.69
C LYS A 147 -3.82 -21.85 -0.36
N ARG A 148 -4.94 -21.81 0.36
CA ARG A 148 -5.10 -22.51 1.65
C ARG A 148 -4.91 -24.03 1.55
N ASP A 149 -5.20 -24.63 0.41
CA ASP A 149 -4.98 -26.05 0.15
C ASP A 149 -3.50 -26.40 -0.09
N GLY A 150 -2.58 -25.44 0.09
CA GLY A 150 -1.14 -25.60 -0.11
C GLY A 150 -0.72 -25.52 -1.58
N THR A 151 -1.66 -25.45 -2.53
CA THR A 151 -1.29 -25.27 -3.93
C THR A 151 -0.64 -23.91 -4.16
N PRO A 152 0.38 -23.82 -5.03
CA PRO A 152 0.96 -22.54 -5.39
C PRO A 152 -0.13 -21.58 -5.88
N GLY A 153 -0.25 -20.44 -5.21
CA GLY A 153 -0.99 -19.32 -5.73
C GLY A 153 -0.16 -18.69 -6.84
N PHE A 154 -0.83 -18.05 -7.79
CA PHE A 154 -0.15 -17.33 -8.85
C PHE A 154 -0.03 -15.87 -8.44
N GLY A 155 0.87 -15.53 -7.50
CA GLY A 155 0.99 -14.14 -7.11
C GLY A 155 2.08 -13.78 -6.11
N VAL A 156 2.44 -12.51 -6.13
CA VAL A 156 3.35 -11.84 -5.20
C VAL A 156 2.55 -10.90 -4.30
N ARG A 157 2.97 -10.77 -3.05
CA ARG A 157 2.52 -9.71 -2.13
C ARG A 157 3.73 -8.88 -1.74
N ALA A 158 3.66 -7.60 -2.04
CA ALA A 158 4.66 -6.61 -1.67
C ALA A 158 4.09 -5.82 -0.48
N MET A 159 4.65 -6.01 0.71
CA MET A 159 4.13 -5.42 1.94
C MET A 159 5.11 -4.36 2.46
N LEU A 160 4.57 -3.19 2.78
CA LEU A 160 5.25 -2.18 3.58
C LEU A 160 5.21 -2.58 5.05
N SER A 161 6.16 -2.08 5.83
CA SER A 161 6.29 -2.38 7.27
C SER A 161 5.06 -2.04 8.10
N SER A 162 4.21 -1.12 7.66
CA SER A 162 2.93 -0.86 8.32
C SER A 162 1.95 -2.03 8.26
N GLY A 163 2.10 -2.94 7.29
CA GLY A 163 1.12 -3.95 6.94
C GLY A 163 0.27 -3.63 5.71
N SER A 164 0.35 -2.44 5.11
CA SER A 164 -0.23 -2.19 3.78
C SER A 164 0.46 -3.04 2.71
N TRP A 165 -0.27 -3.50 1.70
CA TRP A 165 0.30 -4.35 0.65
C TRP A 165 -0.24 -4.08 -0.75
N LEU A 166 0.62 -4.30 -1.74
CA LEU A 166 0.25 -4.51 -3.14
C LEU A 166 0.23 -6.00 -3.42
N GLY A 167 -0.86 -6.50 -3.99
CA GLY A 167 -0.94 -7.85 -4.53
C GLY A 167 -0.93 -7.82 -6.04
N ALA A 168 -0.12 -8.68 -6.65
CA ALA A 168 -0.16 -8.99 -8.07
C ALA A 168 -0.34 -10.48 -8.24
N GLY A 169 -1.10 -10.89 -9.26
CA GLY A 169 -1.26 -12.31 -9.50
C GLY A 169 -2.16 -12.67 -10.66
N ARG A 170 -2.62 -13.91 -10.66
CA ARG A 170 -3.58 -14.44 -11.62
C ARG A 170 -4.77 -15.08 -10.92
N TRP A 171 -5.95 -14.78 -11.44
CA TRP A 171 -7.19 -15.47 -11.12
C TRP A 171 -7.72 -16.11 -12.39
N ARG A 172 -7.61 -17.44 -12.50
CA ARG A 172 -7.77 -18.18 -13.76
C ARG A 172 -6.81 -17.65 -14.83
N ASP A 173 -7.33 -17.22 -15.97
CA ASP A 173 -6.59 -16.65 -17.09
C ASP A 173 -6.27 -15.16 -16.93
N LEU A 174 -6.96 -14.45 -16.03
CA LEU A 174 -6.82 -13.01 -15.83
C LEU A 174 -5.67 -12.65 -14.88
N THR A 175 -4.90 -11.61 -15.22
CA THR A 175 -3.97 -10.96 -14.29
C THR A 175 -4.70 -9.89 -13.47
N TYR A 176 -4.34 -9.77 -12.19
CA TYR A 176 -4.90 -8.77 -11.30
C TYR A 176 -3.80 -7.99 -10.57
N LEU A 177 -4.15 -6.76 -10.17
CA LEU A 177 -3.46 -5.96 -9.18
C LEU A 177 -4.46 -5.50 -8.14
N HIS A 178 -4.11 -5.53 -6.87
CA HIS A 178 -4.94 -4.99 -5.79
C HIS A 178 -4.11 -4.28 -4.73
N ILE A 179 -4.71 -3.28 -4.11
CA ILE A 179 -4.17 -2.62 -2.93
C ILE A 179 -4.96 -3.11 -1.73
N GLY A 180 -4.24 -3.57 -0.71
CA GLY A 180 -4.80 -3.79 0.60
C GLY A 180 -4.13 -2.92 1.64
N THR A 181 -4.93 -2.57 2.64
CA THR A 181 -4.50 -1.78 3.79
C THR A 181 -5.51 -2.02 4.92
N TYR A 182 -5.47 -1.20 5.95
CA TYR A 182 -6.34 -1.34 7.10
C TYR A 182 -6.79 0.02 7.63
N ILE A 183 -7.86 -0.01 8.41
CA ILE A 183 -8.32 1.13 9.22
C ILE A 183 -8.30 0.76 10.70
N GLY A 184 -8.20 1.78 11.56
CA GLY A 184 -8.16 1.62 13.01
C GLY A 184 -7.03 2.45 13.63
N GLY A 185 -7.03 2.52 14.96
CA GLY A 185 -5.94 3.13 15.72
C GLY A 185 -4.92 2.10 16.16
N GLN A 186 -3.76 2.56 16.61
CA GLN A 186 -2.63 1.71 17.05
C GLN A 186 -3.00 0.72 18.17
N GLN A 187 -3.94 1.09 19.06
CA GLN A 187 -4.38 0.27 20.20
C GLN A 187 -5.77 -0.36 20.01
N GLY A 188 -6.38 -0.20 18.84
CA GLY A 188 -7.73 -0.67 18.54
C GLY A 188 -7.77 -1.90 17.61
N PRO A 189 -8.96 -2.46 17.36
CA PRO A 189 -9.11 -3.54 16.39
C PRO A 189 -8.78 -3.01 14.99
N VAL A 190 -7.74 -3.59 14.37
CA VAL A 190 -7.36 -3.33 12.99
C VAL A 190 -8.33 -4.05 12.05
N ARG A 191 -8.92 -3.32 11.10
CA ARG A 191 -9.86 -3.84 10.12
C ARG A 191 -9.25 -3.77 8.73
N PHE A 192 -8.84 -4.92 8.19
CA PHE A 192 -8.24 -5.00 6.86
C PHE A 192 -9.31 -4.95 5.76
N GLY A 193 -8.94 -4.38 4.62
CA GLY A 193 -9.76 -4.36 3.42
C GLY A 193 -8.89 -4.23 2.18
N ALA A 194 -9.46 -4.53 1.01
CA ALA A 194 -8.74 -4.50 -0.25
C ALA A 194 -9.60 -3.98 -1.40
N SER A 195 -8.94 -3.56 -2.47
CA SER A 195 -9.60 -3.15 -3.71
C SER A 195 -8.70 -3.45 -4.89
N ASP A 196 -9.28 -4.01 -5.94
CA ASP A 196 -8.59 -4.22 -7.19
C ASP A 196 -8.38 -2.89 -7.90
N ILE A 197 -7.27 -2.83 -8.62
CA ILE A 197 -7.03 -1.82 -9.63
C ILE A 197 -7.57 -2.43 -10.93
N ALA A 198 -8.52 -1.78 -11.60
CA ALA A 198 -9.01 -2.23 -12.91
C ALA A 198 -8.06 -1.75 -14.02
N ALA A 199 -7.99 -2.44 -15.16
CA ALA A 199 -7.28 -1.98 -16.35
C ALA A 199 -7.90 -2.61 -17.59
N GLY A 200 -8.92 -1.96 -18.16
CA GLY A 200 -9.59 -2.38 -19.39
C GLY A 200 -10.39 -3.68 -19.30
N ASN A 201 -10.08 -4.57 -18.36
CA ASN A 201 -10.91 -5.70 -17.96
C ASN A 201 -11.86 -5.23 -16.87
N SER A 202 -13.16 -5.35 -17.07
CA SER A 202 -14.22 -4.87 -16.16
C SER A 202 -14.26 -5.57 -14.78
N PHE A 203 -13.17 -6.22 -14.36
CA PHE A 203 -13.04 -6.85 -13.06
C PHE A 203 -12.49 -5.84 -12.05
N SER A 204 -13.35 -5.43 -11.12
CA SER A 204 -12.99 -4.59 -9.98
C SER A 204 -13.60 -5.18 -8.72
N GLY A 205 -12.84 -6.03 -8.04
CA GLY A 205 -13.19 -6.54 -6.73
C GLY A 205 -13.02 -5.48 -5.65
N HIS A 206 -13.95 -5.46 -4.70
CA HIS A 206 -13.82 -4.70 -3.47
C HIS A 206 -14.08 -5.60 -2.27
N VAL A 207 -13.14 -5.57 -1.32
CA VAL A 207 -13.31 -6.21 -0.03
C VAL A 207 -13.49 -5.13 1.04
N PRO A 208 -14.67 -5.09 1.69
CA PRO A 208 -14.97 -4.14 2.76
C PRO A 208 -14.01 -4.26 3.95
N TRP A 209 -13.97 -3.20 4.76
CA TRP A 209 -13.16 -3.17 5.98
C TRP A 209 -13.65 -4.19 7.01
N GLY A 210 -12.74 -5.04 7.50
CA GLY A 210 -13.03 -6.06 8.51
C GLY A 210 -13.36 -7.43 7.92
N GLU A 211 -13.49 -7.53 6.60
CA GLU A 211 -13.75 -8.80 5.89
C GLU A 211 -12.48 -9.61 5.63
N LEU A 212 -11.31 -9.09 6.03
CA LEU A 212 -10.04 -9.82 6.02
C LEU A 212 -9.42 -9.84 7.41
N THR A 213 -8.84 -10.99 7.73
CA THR A 213 -7.96 -11.16 8.89
C THR A 213 -6.60 -11.62 8.40
N ILE A 214 -5.56 -10.89 8.79
CA ILE A 214 -4.16 -11.22 8.49
C ILE A 214 -3.46 -11.51 9.81
N ARG A 215 -2.85 -12.70 9.93
CA ARG A 215 -2.11 -13.11 11.13
C ARG A 215 -0.69 -13.50 10.78
N ALA A 216 0.28 -12.98 11.53
CA ALA A 216 1.65 -13.47 11.47
C ALA A 216 1.74 -14.89 12.04
N GLY A 217 2.62 -15.71 11.46
CA GLY A 217 2.91 -17.05 11.93
C GLY A 217 4.22 -17.58 11.37
N ALA A 218 4.48 -18.86 11.62
CA ALA A 218 5.62 -19.58 11.06
C ALA A 218 5.19 -20.96 10.54
N GLU A 219 5.72 -21.36 9.38
CA GLU A 219 5.56 -22.70 8.81
C GLU A 219 6.94 -23.20 8.38
N ASP A 220 7.33 -24.39 8.85
CA ASP A 220 8.65 -25.00 8.57
C ASP A 220 9.83 -24.04 8.82
N GLY A 221 9.76 -23.25 9.90
CA GLY A 221 10.77 -22.26 10.27
C GLY A 221 10.79 -20.99 9.40
N ARG A 222 9.82 -20.81 8.50
CA ARG A 222 9.72 -19.64 7.61
C ARG A 222 8.59 -18.72 8.06
N SER A 223 8.83 -17.41 8.00
CA SER A 223 7.81 -16.40 8.30
C SER A 223 6.67 -16.46 7.28
N VAL A 224 5.44 -16.54 7.79
CA VAL A 224 4.23 -16.52 6.96
C VAL A 224 3.23 -15.47 7.45
N ARG A 225 2.31 -15.09 6.57
CA ARG A 225 1.06 -14.41 6.92
C ARG A 225 -0.10 -15.28 6.49
N GLN A 226 -0.98 -15.63 7.43
CA GLN A 226 -2.23 -16.33 7.16
C GLN A 226 -3.33 -15.30 6.91
N VAL A 227 -3.93 -15.35 5.73
CA VAL A 227 -5.03 -14.47 5.33
C VAL A 227 -6.31 -15.27 5.24
N THR A 228 -7.37 -14.77 5.88
CA THR A 228 -8.68 -15.42 5.95
C THR A 228 -9.80 -14.38 5.86
N GLY A 229 -11.03 -14.82 5.56
CA GLY A 229 -12.20 -13.95 5.37
C GLY A 229 -12.72 -14.02 3.93
N ALA A 230 -12.90 -12.87 3.29
CA ALA A 230 -13.38 -12.76 1.90
C ALA A 230 -12.58 -13.59 0.89
N TRP A 231 -11.29 -13.86 1.17
CA TRP A 231 -10.53 -14.94 0.55
C TRP A 231 -9.60 -15.58 1.57
N SER A 232 -8.93 -16.67 1.17
CA SER A 232 -7.96 -17.37 2.02
C SER A 232 -6.66 -17.69 1.29
N GLU A 233 -5.55 -17.23 1.84
CA GLU A 233 -4.20 -17.41 1.30
C GLU A 233 -3.19 -17.56 2.43
N THR A 234 -2.07 -18.21 2.12
CA THR A 234 -0.87 -18.20 2.95
C THR A 234 0.23 -17.45 2.20
N TRP A 235 0.76 -16.39 2.80
CA TRP A 235 1.83 -15.60 2.21
C TRP A 235 3.14 -16.00 2.84
N GLN A 236 4.02 -16.63 2.07
CA GLN A 236 5.31 -17.09 2.54
C GLN A 236 6.40 -16.08 2.19
N LEU A 237 7.12 -15.60 3.21
CA LEU A 237 8.18 -14.62 3.01
C LEU A 237 9.29 -15.21 2.11
N ARG A 238 9.59 -14.52 1.01
CA ARG A 238 10.68 -14.83 0.10
C ARG A 238 11.89 -13.95 0.36
N ARG A 239 11.64 -12.67 0.65
CA ARG A 239 12.67 -11.67 0.90
C ARG A 239 12.15 -10.63 1.88
N ALA A 240 12.88 -10.40 2.95
CA ALA A 240 12.60 -9.30 3.86
C ALA A 240 13.02 -7.96 3.26
N ALA A 241 12.32 -6.89 3.62
CA ALA A 241 12.77 -5.54 3.37
C ALA A 241 14.14 -5.30 4.05
N SER A 242 14.97 -4.47 3.43
CA SER A 242 16.30 -4.12 3.93
C SER A 242 16.57 -2.63 3.79
N GLY A 243 17.40 -2.07 4.67
CA GLY A 243 17.85 -0.68 4.62
C GLY A 243 16.76 0.37 4.89
N TRP A 244 15.54 -0.03 5.26
CA TRP A 244 14.48 0.89 5.63
C TRP A 244 14.53 1.23 7.12
N ILE A 245 14.44 2.52 7.43
CA ILE A 245 14.32 3.04 8.80
C ILE A 245 13.04 3.88 8.83
N PRO A 246 12.03 3.52 9.65
CA PRO A 246 10.81 4.31 9.76
C PRO A 246 11.11 5.75 10.14
N ASP A 247 10.32 6.68 9.62
CA ASP A 247 10.27 8.03 10.18
C ASP A 247 9.85 7.91 11.65
N PRO A 248 10.56 8.53 12.61
CA PRO A 248 10.20 8.46 14.03
C PRO A 248 8.74 8.86 14.30
N ARG A 249 8.16 9.75 13.48
CA ARG A 249 6.76 10.20 13.59
C ARG A 249 5.74 9.12 13.23
N THR A 250 6.14 8.12 12.44
CA THR A 250 5.27 7.02 11.98
C THR A 250 5.75 5.66 12.47
N ALA A 251 6.86 5.59 13.20
CA ALA A 251 7.45 4.33 13.67
C ALA A 251 6.47 3.53 14.54
N GLU A 252 5.74 4.22 15.42
CA GLU A 252 4.73 3.62 16.29
C GLU A 252 3.47 3.16 15.53
N LEU A 253 3.26 3.68 14.32
CA LEU A 253 2.12 3.32 13.46
C LEU A 253 2.44 2.11 12.56
N THR A 254 3.64 1.54 12.69
CA THR A 254 4.00 0.33 11.94
C THR A 254 3.70 -0.93 12.73
N VAL A 255 3.08 -1.92 12.09
CA VAL A 255 2.76 -3.19 12.75
C VAL A 255 4.08 -3.92 13.03
N PRO A 256 4.40 -4.25 14.29
CA PRO A 256 5.63 -4.96 14.61
C PRO A 256 5.69 -6.27 13.81
N ASP A 257 6.79 -6.48 13.07
CA ASP A 257 7.01 -7.71 12.32
C ASP A 257 7.14 -8.96 13.21
N ARG A 258 7.29 -8.73 14.53
CA ARG A 258 7.41 -9.77 15.54
C ARG A 258 6.08 -9.99 16.25
N ILE A 259 5.65 -11.25 16.26
CA ILE A 259 5.09 -11.82 17.48
C ILE A 259 6.15 -11.55 18.54
N SER A 260 5.98 -10.52 19.39
CA SER A 260 6.63 -10.56 20.69
C SER A 260 6.24 -11.91 21.25
N ASP A 261 7.21 -12.80 21.45
CA ASP A 261 7.01 -14.03 22.21
C ASP A 261 6.13 -13.63 23.38
N ALA A 262 4.88 -14.10 23.37
CA ALA A 262 3.96 -13.87 24.46
C ALA A 262 4.73 -14.36 25.68
N GLY A 263 5.04 -13.40 26.56
CA GLY A 263 5.93 -13.62 27.68
C GLY A 263 5.58 -14.94 28.34
N SER A 264 6.59 -15.76 28.58
CA SER A 264 6.53 -16.80 29.59
C SER A 264 6.06 -16.12 30.88
N ILE A 265 4.76 -16.21 31.17
CA ILE A 265 4.24 -16.01 32.51
C ILE A 265 4.73 -17.22 33.28
N SER A 266 5.94 -17.13 33.84
CA SER A 266 6.35 -17.98 34.94
C SER A 266 5.55 -17.52 36.16
N TYR A 267 4.53 -18.30 36.52
CA TYR A 267 4.08 -18.31 37.91
C TYR A 267 5.17 -19.00 38.72
N GLU A 268 5.98 -18.22 39.42
CA GLU A 268 6.74 -18.69 40.58
C GLU A 268 6.23 -17.96 41.81
N GLY A 269 5.80 -18.73 42.82
CA GLY A 269 5.49 -18.28 44.18
C GLY A 269 4.03 -18.40 44.58
#